data_AF-A0AA37V7I2-F1
#
_entry.id   AF-A0AA37V7I2-F1
#
_cell.length_a   1.000
_cell.length_b   1.000
_cell.length_c   1.000
_cell.angle_alpha   90.00
_cell.angle_beta   90.00
_cell.angle_gamma   90.00
#
_symmetry.space_group_name_H-M   'P 1'
#
loop_
_entity.id
_entity.type
_entity.pdbx_description
1 polymer ?
#
loop_
_entity_poly.entity_id
_entity_poly.type
_entity_poly.pdbx_seq_one_letter_code
_entity_poly.pdbx_strand_id
1 'polypeptide(L)'
;MDHSPGGQAALVASTRVARRSRRMGVAAAVALAAAAVTYRAQLRLASEGGPADLAAPLRAAALFARGEDVYALFGPGRALAAPLNYPATSLLPLVPLADLPLPLAAALFVGTGMGLAAFASTASAWWPLFALLSWPALLACRAGQWAPLLTAAALLPGAGWLLACKPNVGVALAVQRLDRRWWTWTVVGGVALLAATLLRRPDWPLMWWRALSGAGDAAAGTARMRGIFLLPIANPLGPLLLLALARWRRPEARLLLALACVPQVTMGYEVLPLLVALPRSRVQALGLAVGSWLFAFAYAQWALAPTVVATLSRARWLLIFFFWLPGLALVLGRPNVGAVPAWVERALVRWRVPARLRGRPADGPGALLDSDPLSSAPHAP
;
A
#
# COMPACT_ATOMS: atom_id res chain seq x y z
N MET A 1 43.22 -6.60 29.17
CA MET A 1 41.78 -6.66 28.84
C MET A 1 41.67 -7.40 27.52
N ASP A 2 41.05 -8.57 27.54
CA ASP A 2 41.15 -9.57 26.48
C ASP A 2 40.21 -9.22 25.33
N HIS A 3 40.74 -8.60 24.27
CA HIS A 3 40.00 -8.25 23.05
C HIS A 3 39.92 -9.44 22.09
N SER A 4 39.46 -10.58 22.57
CA SER A 4 39.31 -11.75 21.72
C SER A 4 38.20 -11.50 20.68
N PRO A 5 38.45 -11.77 19.37
CA PRO A 5 37.47 -11.60 18.29
C PRO A 5 36.12 -12.29 18.56
N GLY A 6 36.12 -13.35 19.37
CA GLY A 6 34.91 -14.08 19.78
C GLY A 6 33.94 -13.26 20.64
N GLY A 7 34.44 -12.37 21.50
CA GLY A 7 33.59 -11.57 22.39
C GLY A 7 32.74 -10.54 21.64
N GLN A 8 33.30 -9.89 20.61
CA GLN A 8 32.57 -8.90 19.79
C GLN A 8 31.48 -9.56 18.93
N ALA A 9 31.76 -10.73 18.35
CA ALA A 9 30.77 -11.47 17.55
C ALA A 9 29.55 -11.89 18.38
N ALA A 10 29.77 -12.36 19.62
CA ALA A 10 28.69 -12.74 20.53
C ALA A 10 27.80 -11.54 20.94
N LEU A 11 28.39 -10.37 21.20
CA LEU A 11 27.64 -9.15 21.54
C LEU A 11 26.79 -8.63 20.36
N VAL A 12 27.32 -8.70 19.13
CA VAL A 12 26.55 -8.33 17.93
C VAL A 12 25.40 -9.31 17.67
N ALA A 13 25.61 -10.61 17.92
CA ALA A 13 24.55 -11.61 17.80
C ALA A 13 23.43 -11.39 18.83
N SER A 14 23.77 -11.14 20.11
CA SER A 14 22.77 -10.95 21.18
C SER A 14 21.92 -9.69 20.97
N THR A 15 22.54 -8.58 20.55
CA THR A 15 21.82 -7.33 20.24
C THR A 15 20.86 -7.48 19.06
N ARG A 16 21.25 -8.24 18.02
CA ARG A 16 20.37 -8.57 16.88
C ARG A 16 19.17 -9.40 17.29
N VAL A 17 19.36 -10.42 18.14
CA VAL A 17 18.29 -11.27 18.66
C VAL A 17 17.31 -10.43 19.49
N ALA A 18 17.80 -9.66 20.46
CA ALA A 18 16.97 -8.80 21.30
C ALA A 18 16.14 -7.80 20.48
N ARG A 19 16.76 -7.19 19.46
CA ARG A 19 16.06 -6.27 18.53
C ARG A 19 14.98 -6.98 17.73
N ARG A 20 15.24 -8.20 17.23
CA ARG A 20 14.25 -8.98 16.47
C ARG A 20 13.06 -9.37 17.35
N SER A 21 13.31 -9.86 18.56
CA SER A 21 12.24 -10.22 19.51
C SER A 21 11.36 -9.01 19.85
N ARG A 22 11.96 -7.84 20.11
CA ARG A 22 11.20 -6.61 20.36
C ARG A 22 10.31 -6.22 19.18
N ARG A 23 10.84 -6.32 17.94
CA ARG A 23 10.06 -6.03 16.72
C ARG A 23 8.90 -7.01 16.54
N MET A 24 9.12 -8.29 16.82
CA MET A 24 8.06 -9.30 16.77
C MET A 24 6.97 -9.02 17.82
N GLY A 25 7.36 -8.68 19.04
CA GLY A 25 6.41 -8.31 20.11
C GLY A 25 5.55 -7.10 19.73
N VAL A 26 6.17 -6.04 19.19
CA VAL A 26 5.42 -4.87 18.71
C VAL A 26 4.52 -5.21 17.53
N ALA A 27 4.99 -6.01 16.57
CA ALA A 27 4.19 -6.45 15.44
C ALA A 27 2.96 -7.26 15.87
N ALA A 28 3.12 -8.17 16.83
CA ALA A 28 2.02 -8.95 17.39
C ALA A 28 1.02 -8.05 18.14
N ALA A 29 1.50 -7.10 18.95
CA ALA A 29 0.64 -6.14 19.64
C ALA A 29 -0.17 -5.28 18.66
N VAL A 30 0.47 -4.78 17.59
CA VAL A 30 -0.22 -4.04 16.52
C VAL A 30 -1.23 -4.92 15.80
N ALA A 31 -0.88 -6.17 15.49
CA ALA A 31 -1.79 -7.11 14.83
C ALA A 31 -3.06 -7.35 15.66
N LEU A 32 -2.91 -7.63 16.96
CA LEU A 32 -4.02 -7.87 17.87
C LEU A 32 -4.89 -6.63 18.06
N ALA A 33 -4.27 -5.46 18.26
CA ALA A 33 -4.99 -4.20 18.39
C ALA A 33 -5.79 -3.87 17.12
N ALA A 34 -5.17 -3.99 15.94
CA ALA A 34 -5.83 -3.78 14.66
C ALA A 34 -6.96 -4.78 14.42
N ALA A 35 -6.75 -6.07 14.72
CA ALA A 35 -7.77 -7.11 14.62
C ALA A 35 -8.98 -6.80 15.52
N ALA A 36 -8.75 -6.39 16.78
CA ALA A 36 -9.82 -6.02 17.70
C ALA A 36 -10.63 -4.81 17.21
N VAL A 37 -9.95 -3.77 16.71
CA VAL A 37 -10.59 -2.57 16.13
C VAL A 37 -11.41 -2.95 14.90
N THR A 38 -10.85 -3.75 13.99
CA THR A 38 -11.54 -4.22 12.79
C THR A 38 -12.75 -5.07 13.14
N TYR A 39 -12.62 -6.05 14.03
CA TYR A 39 -13.73 -6.90 14.47
C TYR A 39 -14.90 -6.07 14.98
N ARG A 40 -14.63 -5.13 15.89
CA ARG A 40 -15.65 -4.24 16.45
C ARG A 40 -16.27 -3.32 15.39
N ALA A 41 -15.46 -2.79 14.48
CA ALA A 41 -15.98 -1.95 13.39
C ALA A 41 -16.90 -2.73 12.45
N GLN A 42 -16.57 -3.99 12.16
CA GLN A 42 -17.35 -4.85 11.28
C GLN A 42 -18.67 -5.29 11.93
N LEU A 43 -18.68 -5.55 13.24
CA LEU A 43 -19.93 -5.79 13.97
C LEU A 43 -20.88 -4.59 13.88
N ARG A 44 -20.35 -3.37 14.00
CA ARG A 44 -21.14 -2.12 13.87
C ARG A 44 -21.67 -1.94 12.45
N LEU A 45 -20.81 -2.10 11.45
CA LEU A 45 -21.22 -2.00 10.05
C LEU A 45 -22.30 -3.03 9.70
N ALA A 46 -22.18 -4.26 10.20
CA ALA A 46 -23.20 -5.29 10.02
C ALA A 46 -24.55 -4.87 10.64
N SER A 47 -24.55 -4.26 11.83
CA SER A 47 -25.79 -3.75 12.45
C SER A 47 -26.39 -2.55 11.72
N GLU A 48 -25.57 -1.75 11.05
CA GLU A 48 -25.99 -0.57 10.29
C GLU A 48 -26.36 -0.90 8.82
N GLY A 49 -26.20 -2.15 8.39
CA GLY A 49 -26.39 -2.57 6.99
C GLY A 49 -25.33 -2.01 6.03
N GLY A 50 -24.22 -1.47 6.55
CA GLY A 50 -23.14 -0.89 5.75
C GLY A 50 -22.25 -1.96 5.11
N PRO A 51 -21.96 -1.91 3.79
CA PRO A 51 -21.09 -2.88 3.16
C PRO A 51 -19.63 -2.64 3.56
N ALA A 52 -18.96 -3.69 4.05
CA ALA A 52 -17.51 -3.69 4.19
C ALA A 52 -16.84 -3.92 2.82
N ASP A 53 -15.67 -3.31 2.59
CA ASP A 53 -14.97 -3.47 1.31
C ASP A 53 -14.49 -4.91 1.10
N LEU A 54 -14.19 -5.64 2.18
CA LEU A 54 -13.83 -7.06 2.14
C LEU A 54 -15.03 -7.99 1.89
N ALA A 55 -16.27 -7.55 2.10
CA ALA A 55 -17.44 -8.43 2.07
C ALA A 55 -17.64 -9.09 0.70
N ALA A 56 -17.63 -8.28 -0.37
CA ALA A 56 -17.75 -8.77 -1.74
C ALA A 56 -16.61 -9.72 -2.15
N PRO A 57 -15.32 -9.35 -2.03
CA PRO A 57 -14.22 -10.24 -2.43
C PRO A 57 -14.12 -11.50 -1.55
N LEU A 58 -14.50 -11.46 -0.27
CA LEU A 58 -14.52 -12.65 0.58
C LEU A 58 -15.59 -13.66 0.13
N ARG A 59 -16.81 -13.19 -0.12
CA ARG A 59 -17.89 -14.04 -0.66
C ARG A 59 -17.54 -14.56 -2.06
N ALA A 60 -16.94 -13.71 -2.90
CA ALA A 60 -16.45 -14.11 -4.22
C ALA A 60 -15.36 -15.18 -4.10
N ALA A 61 -14.46 -15.12 -3.10
CA ALA A 61 -13.44 -16.14 -2.89
C ALA A 61 -14.05 -17.53 -2.61
N ALA A 62 -15.10 -17.61 -1.78
CA ALA A 62 -15.83 -18.87 -1.52
C ALA A 62 -16.43 -19.46 -2.81
N LEU A 63 -17.07 -18.62 -3.63
CA LEU A 63 -17.71 -19.03 -4.88
C LEU A 63 -16.67 -19.41 -5.95
N PHE A 64 -15.60 -18.63 -6.08
CA PHE A 64 -14.47 -18.91 -6.98
C PHE A 64 -13.78 -20.23 -6.64
N ALA A 65 -13.62 -20.53 -5.34
CA ALA A 65 -13.11 -21.81 -4.87
C ALA A 65 -13.99 -22.99 -5.31
N ARG A 66 -15.30 -22.79 -5.48
CA ARG A 66 -16.26 -23.80 -5.99
C ARG A 66 -16.32 -23.85 -7.52
N GLY A 67 -15.66 -22.93 -8.23
CA GLY A 67 -15.61 -22.90 -9.70
C GLY A 67 -16.70 -22.04 -10.33
N GLU A 68 -17.40 -21.26 -9.53
CA GLU A 68 -18.47 -20.36 -9.99
C GLU A 68 -17.93 -19.17 -10.77
N ASP A 69 -18.75 -18.65 -11.70
CA ASP A 69 -18.49 -17.38 -12.37
C ASP A 69 -18.89 -16.19 -11.49
N VAL A 70 -17.97 -15.78 -10.62
CA VAL A 70 -18.20 -14.65 -9.70
C VAL A 70 -18.50 -13.34 -10.44
N TYR A 71 -18.01 -13.15 -11.66
CA TYR A 71 -18.27 -11.93 -12.42
C TYR A 71 -19.61 -11.93 -13.13
N ALA A 72 -20.29 -13.08 -13.23
CA ALA A 72 -21.70 -13.15 -13.63
C ALA A 72 -22.64 -12.94 -12.43
N LEU A 73 -22.21 -13.28 -11.21
CA LEU A 73 -23.03 -13.23 -10.01
C LEU A 73 -23.07 -11.85 -9.32
N PHE A 74 -21.98 -11.08 -9.38
CA PHE A 74 -21.85 -9.78 -8.70
C PHE A 74 -22.15 -8.60 -9.62
N GLY A 75 -22.92 -7.62 -9.11
CA GLY A 75 -23.22 -6.34 -9.77
C GLY A 75 -24.69 -5.94 -9.67
N PRO A 76 -25.04 -4.71 -10.09
CA PRO A 76 -26.43 -4.25 -10.15
C PRO A 76 -27.29 -5.20 -11.01
N GLY A 77 -28.50 -5.52 -10.55
CA GLY A 77 -29.42 -6.40 -11.29
C GLY A 77 -29.03 -7.90 -11.28
N ARG A 78 -27.96 -8.29 -10.60
CA ARG A 78 -27.50 -9.68 -10.49
C ARG A 78 -27.85 -10.27 -9.14
N ALA A 79 -27.61 -11.59 -9.00
CA ALA A 79 -27.87 -12.34 -7.78
C ALA A 79 -27.24 -11.68 -6.53
N LEU A 80 -26.06 -11.06 -6.70
CA LEU A 80 -25.34 -10.35 -5.66
C LEU A 80 -25.18 -8.88 -6.06
N ALA A 81 -26.03 -8.02 -5.50
CA ALA A 81 -26.09 -6.60 -5.88
C ALA A 81 -24.77 -5.82 -5.69
N ALA A 82 -23.90 -6.26 -4.78
CA ALA A 82 -22.63 -5.60 -4.51
C ALA A 82 -21.69 -5.68 -5.74
N PRO A 83 -21.00 -4.59 -6.13
CA PRO A 83 -20.02 -4.64 -7.19
C PRO A 83 -18.76 -5.40 -6.76
N LEU A 84 -18.24 -6.27 -7.64
CA LEU A 84 -16.96 -6.93 -7.45
C LEU A 84 -15.87 -6.20 -8.24
N ASN A 85 -15.22 -5.22 -7.58
CA ASN A 85 -14.18 -4.39 -8.20
C ASN A 85 -12.81 -5.09 -8.30
N TYR A 86 -12.72 -6.30 -7.77
CA TYR A 86 -11.48 -6.99 -7.50
C TYR A 86 -11.18 -8.08 -8.55
N PRO A 87 -9.92 -8.18 -9.06
CA PRO A 87 -9.54 -9.23 -10.00
C PRO A 87 -9.45 -10.60 -9.30
N ALA A 88 -9.51 -11.70 -10.05
CA ALA A 88 -9.51 -13.05 -9.49
C ALA A 88 -8.23 -13.33 -8.67
N THR A 89 -7.10 -12.71 -9.04
CA THR A 89 -5.84 -12.79 -8.29
C THR A 89 -5.98 -12.36 -6.83
N SER A 90 -6.92 -11.48 -6.50
CA SER A 90 -7.22 -11.08 -5.12
C SER A 90 -8.04 -12.10 -4.33
N LEU A 91 -8.78 -12.98 -5.03
CA LEU A 91 -9.71 -13.92 -4.41
C LEU A 91 -8.97 -15.12 -3.84
N LEU A 92 -7.95 -15.61 -4.54
CA LEU A 92 -7.23 -16.82 -4.13
C LEU A 92 -6.60 -16.70 -2.74
N PRO A 93 -5.93 -15.58 -2.37
CA PRO A 93 -5.41 -15.41 -1.01
C PRO A 93 -6.48 -15.27 0.08
N LEU A 94 -7.73 -15.01 -0.30
CA LEU A 94 -8.86 -14.91 0.64
C LEU A 94 -9.58 -16.24 0.85
N VAL A 95 -9.32 -17.27 0.03
CA VAL A 95 -9.96 -18.60 0.15
C VAL A 95 -9.82 -19.18 1.57
N PRO A 96 -8.65 -19.12 2.25
CA PRO A 96 -8.53 -19.63 3.62
C PRO A 96 -9.41 -18.92 4.66
N LEU A 97 -9.94 -17.74 4.34
CA LEU A 97 -10.80 -16.95 5.22
C LEU A 97 -12.28 -17.01 4.82
N ALA A 98 -12.60 -17.63 3.68
CA ALA A 98 -13.89 -17.47 3.02
C ALA A 98 -15.06 -18.13 3.77
N ASP A 99 -14.77 -19.14 4.60
CA ASP A 99 -15.76 -19.81 5.45
C ASP A 99 -15.94 -19.16 6.83
N LEU A 100 -15.14 -18.14 7.16
CA LEU A 100 -15.25 -17.45 8.44
C LEU A 100 -16.34 -16.36 8.39
N PRO A 101 -16.97 -16.05 9.52
CA PRO A 101 -17.82 -14.86 9.63
C PRO A 101 -17.06 -13.61 9.21
N LEU A 102 -17.70 -12.73 8.43
CA LEU A 102 -17.07 -11.52 7.89
C LEU A 102 -16.29 -10.69 8.93
N PRO A 103 -16.81 -10.42 10.15
CA PRO A 103 -16.05 -9.67 11.15
C PRO A 103 -14.74 -10.34 11.54
N LEU A 104 -14.73 -11.67 11.66
CA LEU A 104 -13.54 -12.45 12.02
C LEU A 104 -12.56 -12.51 10.85
N ALA A 105 -13.05 -12.79 9.63
CA ALA A 105 -12.23 -12.80 8.42
C ALA A 105 -11.52 -11.46 8.21
N ALA A 106 -12.25 -10.34 8.34
CA ALA A 106 -11.70 -9.00 8.23
C ALA A 106 -10.69 -8.68 9.34
N ALA A 107 -10.96 -9.10 10.58
CA ALA A 107 -10.06 -8.89 11.71
C ALA A 107 -8.72 -9.61 11.50
N LEU A 108 -8.76 -10.88 11.08
CA LEU A 108 -7.56 -11.65 10.77
C LEU A 108 -6.80 -11.06 9.58
N PHE A 109 -7.52 -10.70 8.52
CA PHE A 109 -6.94 -10.12 7.31
C PHE A 109 -6.21 -8.80 7.59
N VAL A 110 -6.90 -7.82 8.19
CA VAL A 110 -6.32 -6.50 8.47
C VAL A 110 -5.31 -6.57 9.61
N GLY A 111 -5.58 -7.35 10.66
CA GLY A 111 -4.64 -7.55 11.76
C GLY A 111 -3.30 -8.10 11.28
N THR A 112 -3.33 -9.13 10.42
CA THR A 112 -2.13 -9.69 9.80
C THR A 112 -1.41 -8.63 8.95
N GLY A 113 -2.13 -7.89 8.10
CA GLY A 113 -1.54 -6.84 7.28
C GLY A 113 -0.86 -5.73 8.10
N MET A 114 -1.51 -5.27 9.17
CA MET A 114 -1.00 -4.24 10.09
C MET A 114 0.21 -4.73 10.89
N GLY A 115 0.17 -5.97 11.38
CA GLY A 115 1.30 -6.60 12.07
C GLY A 115 2.52 -6.76 11.18
N LEU A 116 2.32 -7.26 9.94
CA LEU A 116 3.40 -7.39 8.96
C LEU A 116 3.95 -6.02 8.55
N ALA A 117 3.11 -4.99 8.41
CA ALA A 117 3.55 -3.63 8.11
C ALA A 117 4.37 -3.04 9.27
N ALA A 118 3.95 -3.23 10.53
CA ALA A 118 4.71 -2.86 11.72
C ALA A 118 6.05 -3.59 11.79
N PHE A 119 6.06 -4.90 11.56
CA PHE A 119 7.29 -5.69 11.53
C PHE A 119 8.25 -5.17 10.46
N ALA A 120 7.77 -4.98 9.22
CA ALA A 120 8.59 -4.57 8.09
C ALA A 120 9.15 -3.15 8.28
N SER A 121 8.31 -2.20 8.70
CA SER A 121 8.70 -0.80 8.89
C SER A 121 9.68 -0.58 10.05
N THR A 122 9.56 -1.38 11.12
CA THR A 122 10.50 -1.33 12.26
C THR A 122 11.89 -1.90 11.96
N ALA A 123 12.11 -2.43 10.75
CA ALA A 123 13.44 -2.88 10.32
C ALA A 123 14.44 -1.71 10.28
N SER A 124 14.03 -0.57 9.72
CA SER A 124 14.89 0.60 9.61
C SER A 124 14.72 1.55 10.79
N ALA A 125 13.50 1.74 11.29
CA ALA A 125 13.19 2.76 12.27
C ALA A 125 11.86 2.52 13.01
N TRP A 126 11.70 3.11 14.20
CA TRP A 126 10.46 2.97 14.99
C TRP A 126 9.39 4.03 14.67
N TRP A 127 9.78 5.20 14.13
CA TRP A 127 8.83 6.28 13.85
C TRP A 127 7.78 5.99 12.76
N PRO A 128 8.00 5.10 11.76
CA PRO A 128 6.93 4.74 10.84
C PRO A 128 5.69 4.12 11.52
N LEU A 129 5.79 3.67 12.77
CA LEU A 129 4.64 3.23 13.55
C LEU A 129 3.60 4.34 13.76
N PHE A 130 3.98 5.62 13.70
CA PHE A 130 3.00 6.73 13.70
C PHE A 130 2.05 6.67 12.50
N ALA A 131 2.49 6.13 11.36
CA ALA A 131 1.61 5.91 10.21
C ALA A 131 0.52 4.87 10.52
N LEU A 132 0.77 3.92 11.43
CA LEU A 132 -0.23 2.93 11.84
C LEU A 132 -1.24 3.50 12.86
N LEU A 133 -0.95 4.66 13.44
CA LEU A 133 -1.86 5.46 14.28
C LEU A 133 -2.57 6.57 13.48
N SER A 134 -2.34 6.63 12.17
CA SER A 134 -2.93 7.62 11.28
C SER A 134 -4.40 7.32 10.97
N TRP A 135 -5.13 8.32 10.48
CA TRP A 135 -6.50 8.12 10.01
C TRP A 135 -6.61 7.09 8.87
N PRO A 136 -5.76 7.11 7.82
CA PRO A 136 -5.74 6.06 6.79
C PRO A 136 -5.63 4.63 7.34
N ALA A 137 -4.84 4.42 8.40
CA ALA A 137 -4.72 3.11 9.04
C ALA A 137 -6.02 2.71 9.76
N LEU A 138 -6.62 3.63 10.54
CA LEU A 138 -7.90 3.37 11.18
C LEU A 138 -9.02 3.10 10.15
N LEU A 139 -9.04 3.87 9.06
CA LEU A 139 -10.00 3.68 7.99
C LEU A 139 -9.80 2.33 7.30
N ALA A 140 -8.55 1.91 7.09
CA ALA A 140 -8.24 0.57 6.59
C ALA A 140 -8.78 -0.53 7.53
N CYS A 141 -8.64 -0.36 8.85
CA CYS A 141 -9.22 -1.26 9.85
C CYS A 141 -10.75 -1.29 9.78
N ARG A 142 -11.41 -0.13 9.65
CA ARG A 142 -12.87 -0.07 9.56
C ARG A 142 -13.41 -0.72 8.29
N ALA A 143 -12.75 -0.50 7.16
CA ALA A 143 -13.22 -0.95 5.86
C ALA A 143 -12.80 -2.39 5.48
N GLY A 144 -11.88 -3.03 6.23
CA GLY A 144 -11.37 -4.35 5.86
C GLY A 144 -10.37 -4.30 4.69
N GLN A 145 -9.52 -3.29 4.63
CA GLN A 145 -8.75 -2.93 3.43
C GLN A 145 -7.48 -3.74 3.21
N TRP A 146 -7.10 -3.87 1.92
CA TRP A 146 -5.83 -4.44 1.48
C TRP A 146 -4.60 -3.58 1.78
N ALA A 147 -4.77 -2.26 1.99
CA ALA A 147 -3.67 -1.31 2.07
C ALA A 147 -2.57 -1.69 3.10
N PRO A 148 -2.88 -2.16 4.32
CA PRO A 148 -1.85 -2.61 5.27
C PRO A 148 -1.03 -3.80 4.75
N LEU A 149 -1.69 -4.80 4.18
CA LEU A 149 -1.02 -5.99 3.64
C LEU A 149 -0.15 -5.64 2.42
N LEU A 150 -0.63 -4.77 1.53
CA LEU A 150 0.16 -4.30 0.39
C LEU A 150 1.33 -3.40 0.81
N THR A 151 1.15 -2.57 1.85
CA THR A 151 2.24 -1.81 2.46
C THR A 151 3.33 -2.75 2.98
N ALA A 152 2.95 -3.83 3.67
CA ALA A 152 3.90 -4.84 4.13
C ALA A 152 4.57 -5.57 2.96
N ALA A 153 3.81 -5.96 1.93
CA ALA A 153 4.31 -6.63 0.73
C ALA A 153 5.37 -5.81 -0.02
N ALA A 154 5.20 -4.49 -0.06
CA ALA A 154 6.15 -3.58 -0.67
C ALA A 154 7.47 -3.47 0.12
N LEU A 155 7.48 -3.80 1.41
CA LEU A 155 8.64 -3.71 2.29
C LEU A 155 9.32 -5.06 2.55
N LEU A 156 8.58 -6.17 2.53
CA LEU A 156 9.09 -7.51 2.82
C LEU A 156 9.68 -8.19 1.58
N PRO A 157 10.82 -8.89 1.71
CA PRO A 157 11.54 -9.47 0.57
C PRO A 157 10.75 -10.56 -0.18
N GLY A 158 9.91 -11.33 0.51
CA GLY A 158 9.20 -12.50 -0.03
C GLY A 158 7.69 -12.32 -0.23
N ALA A 159 7.14 -11.14 0.04
CA ALA A 159 5.70 -10.91 0.01
C ALA A 159 5.23 -10.10 -1.22
N GLY A 160 6.15 -9.74 -2.12
CA GLY A 160 5.85 -8.88 -3.27
C GLY A 160 4.82 -9.47 -4.25
N TRP A 161 4.63 -10.80 -4.27
CA TRP A 161 3.61 -11.45 -5.10
C TRP A 161 2.18 -10.99 -4.77
N LEU A 162 1.92 -10.57 -3.53
CA LEU A 162 0.62 -10.02 -3.09
C LEU A 162 0.25 -8.72 -3.82
N LEU A 163 1.22 -8.03 -4.44
CA LEU A 163 0.96 -6.84 -5.23
C LEU A 163 0.08 -7.13 -6.46
N ALA A 164 0.07 -8.37 -6.95
CA ALA A 164 -0.82 -8.79 -8.04
C ALA A 164 -2.31 -8.85 -7.63
N CYS A 165 -2.64 -8.83 -6.34
CA CYS A 165 -4.02 -8.81 -5.85
C CYS A 165 -4.72 -7.47 -6.09
N LYS A 166 -3.97 -6.36 -6.18
CA LYS A 166 -4.48 -5.04 -6.59
C LYS A 166 -3.52 -4.45 -7.62
N PRO A 167 -3.60 -4.83 -8.91
CA PRO A 167 -2.54 -4.55 -9.88
C PRO A 167 -2.25 -3.05 -10.08
N ASN A 168 -3.25 -2.18 -10.01
CA ASN A 168 -3.07 -0.73 -10.08
C ASN A 168 -2.16 -0.21 -8.94
N VAL A 169 -2.53 -0.45 -7.68
CA VAL A 169 -1.75 -0.02 -6.51
C VAL A 169 -0.45 -0.82 -6.40
N GLY A 170 -0.49 -2.11 -6.73
CA GLY A 170 0.63 -3.03 -6.69
C GLY A 170 1.77 -2.64 -7.61
N VAL A 171 1.48 -2.22 -8.85
CA VAL A 171 2.49 -1.68 -9.76
C VAL A 171 3.11 -0.40 -9.19
N ALA A 172 2.29 0.51 -8.65
CA ALA A 172 2.79 1.73 -8.03
C ALA A 172 3.69 1.47 -6.81
N LEU A 173 3.39 0.43 -6.03
CA LEU A 173 4.24 0.00 -4.92
C LEU A 173 5.52 -0.69 -5.40
N ALA A 174 5.46 -1.45 -6.49
CA ALA A 174 6.62 -2.18 -7.00
C ALA A 174 7.72 -1.26 -7.52
N VAL A 175 7.37 -0.15 -8.19
CA VAL A 175 8.35 0.78 -8.76
C VAL A 175 9.19 1.54 -7.73
N GLN A 176 8.80 1.53 -6.46
CA GLN A 176 9.62 2.12 -5.40
C GLN A 176 10.95 1.36 -5.26
N ARG A 177 10.94 0.02 -5.43
CA ARG A 177 12.13 -0.82 -5.31
C ARG A 177 12.67 -1.12 -6.69
N LEU A 178 13.99 -1.08 -6.84
CA LEU A 178 14.67 -1.52 -8.06
C LEU A 178 15.64 -2.68 -7.76
N ASP A 179 15.43 -3.35 -6.62
CA ASP A 179 16.19 -4.52 -6.22
C ASP A 179 15.83 -5.73 -7.10
N ARG A 180 16.82 -6.30 -7.78
CA ARG A 180 16.62 -7.38 -8.75
C ARG A 180 16.01 -8.63 -8.10
N ARG A 181 16.50 -9.02 -6.91
CA ARG A 181 16.07 -10.24 -6.24
C ARG A 181 14.61 -10.12 -5.80
N TRP A 182 14.25 -8.99 -5.20
CA TRP A 182 12.87 -8.69 -4.82
C TRP A 182 11.95 -8.71 -6.04
N TRP A 183 12.33 -8.05 -7.13
CA TRP A 183 11.56 -8.05 -8.38
C TRP A 183 11.36 -9.45 -8.94
N THR A 184 12.38 -10.30 -8.91
CA THR A 184 12.25 -11.70 -9.35
C THR A 184 11.17 -12.42 -8.57
N TRP A 185 11.17 -12.34 -7.23
CA TRP A 185 10.14 -12.98 -6.40
C TRP A 185 8.75 -12.38 -6.60
N THR A 186 8.65 -11.06 -6.72
CA THR A 186 7.41 -10.35 -7.04
C THR A 186 6.82 -10.83 -8.36
N VAL A 187 7.63 -10.92 -9.43
CA VAL A 187 7.17 -11.33 -10.77
C VAL A 187 6.85 -12.82 -10.79
N VAL A 188 7.75 -13.68 -10.31
CA VAL A 188 7.53 -15.13 -10.33
C VAL A 188 6.28 -15.49 -9.52
N GLY A 189 6.15 -14.98 -8.30
CA GLY A 189 4.98 -15.25 -7.47
C GLY A 189 3.69 -14.62 -8.02
N GLY A 190 3.77 -13.42 -8.59
CA GLY A 190 2.63 -12.76 -9.24
C GLY A 190 2.14 -13.52 -10.49
N VAL A 191 3.08 -14.00 -11.32
CA VAL A 191 2.77 -14.84 -12.48
C VAL A 191 2.21 -16.19 -12.05
N ALA A 192 2.77 -16.82 -11.01
CA ALA A 192 2.23 -18.06 -10.47
C ALA A 192 0.79 -17.89 -9.95
N LEU A 193 0.51 -16.80 -9.23
CA LEU A 193 -0.82 -16.46 -8.76
C LEU A 193 -1.78 -16.21 -9.94
N LEU A 194 -1.37 -15.46 -10.95
CA LEU A 194 -2.15 -15.23 -12.17
C LEU A 194 -2.44 -16.53 -12.92
N ALA A 195 -1.42 -17.39 -13.07
CA ALA A 195 -1.57 -18.68 -13.72
C ALA A 195 -2.56 -19.57 -12.95
N ALA A 196 -2.47 -19.62 -11.61
CA ALA A 196 -3.41 -20.36 -10.78
C ALA A 196 -4.86 -19.88 -10.96
N THR A 197 -5.10 -18.58 -11.07
CA THR A 197 -6.46 -18.06 -11.29
C THR A 197 -6.95 -18.28 -12.73
N LEU A 198 -6.07 -18.21 -13.72
CA LEU A 198 -6.40 -18.53 -15.12
C LEU A 198 -6.69 -20.02 -15.33
N LEU A 199 -5.94 -20.91 -14.69
CA LEU A 199 -6.20 -22.36 -14.71
C LEU A 199 -7.58 -22.68 -14.13
N ARG A 200 -8.01 -21.93 -13.11
CA ARG A 200 -9.35 -22.07 -12.54
C ARG A 200 -10.44 -21.49 -13.44
N ARG A 201 -10.18 -20.34 -14.07
CA ARG A 201 -11.17 -19.62 -14.90
C ARG A 201 -10.50 -18.79 -16.01
N PRO A 202 -10.23 -19.35 -17.20
CA PRO A 202 -9.41 -18.68 -18.22
C PRO A 202 -9.97 -17.34 -18.74
N ASP A 203 -11.29 -17.18 -18.72
CA ASP A 203 -12.05 -16.02 -19.20
C ASP A 203 -12.21 -14.88 -18.17
N TRP A 204 -11.75 -15.09 -16.92
CA TRP A 204 -11.94 -14.12 -15.84
C TRP A 204 -11.42 -12.70 -16.14
N PRO A 205 -10.28 -12.48 -16.84
CA PRO A 205 -9.81 -11.12 -17.11
C PRO A 205 -10.78 -10.33 -17.97
N LEU A 206 -11.39 -10.98 -18.96
CA LEU A 206 -12.38 -10.37 -19.85
C LEU A 206 -13.68 -10.09 -19.09
N MET A 207 -14.13 -11.02 -18.24
CA MET A 207 -15.33 -10.83 -17.42
C MET A 207 -15.15 -9.69 -16.40
N TRP A 208 -14.00 -9.64 -15.72
CA TRP A 208 -13.65 -8.56 -14.80
C TRP A 208 -13.59 -7.20 -15.53
N TRP A 209 -12.95 -7.15 -16.71
CA TRP A 209 -12.92 -5.94 -17.52
C TRP A 209 -14.31 -5.46 -17.92
N ARG A 210 -15.21 -6.37 -18.34
CA ARG A 210 -16.61 -6.05 -18.67
C ARG A 210 -17.38 -5.54 -17.45
N ALA A 211 -17.18 -6.16 -16.29
CA ALA A 211 -17.78 -5.75 -15.02
C ALA A 211 -17.32 -4.33 -14.61
N LEU A 212 -16.04 -4.00 -14.79
CA LEU A 212 -15.50 -2.66 -14.54
C LEU A 212 -15.94 -1.63 -15.58
N SER A 213 -16.04 -2.04 -16.85
CA SER A 213 -16.41 -1.16 -17.97
C SER A 213 -17.89 -0.82 -18.01
N GLY A 214 -18.73 -1.49 -17.22
CA GLY A 214 -20.18 -1.33 -17.22
C GLY A 214 -20.83 -1.72 -18.55
N ALA A 215 -20.17 -2.58 -19.34
CA ALA A 215 -20.61 -2.99 -20.67
C ALA A 215 -21.82 -3.96 -20.67
N GLY A 216 -22.39 -4.25 -19.50
CA GLY A 216 -23.51 -5.20 -19.33
C GLY A 216 -24.87 -4.56 -19.04
N ASP A 217 -24.94 -3.35 -18.47
CA ASP A 217 -26.20 -2.72 -18.06
C ASP A 217 -26.16 -1.20 -18.28
N ALA A 218 -26.73 -0.77 -19.40
CA ALA A 218 -26.47 0.51 -20.06
C ALA A 218 -26.99 1.79 -19.36
N ALA A 219 -27.64 1.73 -18.19
CA ALA A 219 -28.31 2.92 -17.64
C ALA A 219 -27.92 3.35 -16.21
N ALA A 220 -27.37 2.47 -15.35
CA ALA A 220 -27.26 2.80 -13.91
C ALA A 220 -25.85 2.63 -13.28
N GLY A 221 -24.98 1.77 -13.83
CA GLY A 221 -23.71 1.41 -13.17
C GLY A 221 -22.48 2.21 -13.62
N THR A 222 -22.40 2.52 -14.91
CA THR A 222 -21.14 2.91 -15.59
C THR A 222 -20.67 4.33 -15.26
N ALA A 223 -21.61 5.27 -15.11
CA ALA A 223 -21.30 6.65 -14.68
C ALA A 223 -20.82 6.68 -13.21
N ARG A 224 -21.26 5.72 -12.40
CA ARG A 224 -21.02 5.75 -10.94
C ARG A 224 -19.60 5.33 -10.60
N MET A 225 -19.03 4.30 -11.26
CA MET A 225 -17.65 3.85 -10.94
C MET A 225 -16.55 4.74 -11.53
N ARG A 226 -16.71 5.28 -12.75
CA ARG A 226 -15.70 6.18 -13.35
C ARG A 226 -15.50 7.48 -12.56
N GLY A 227 -16.52 7.95 -11.84
CA GLY A 227 -16.41 9.11 -10.96
C GLY A 227 -15.77 8.83 -9.59
N ILE A 228 -15.63 7.56 -9.20
CA ILE A 228 -15.11 7.15 -7.88
C ILE A 228 -13.58 7.00 -7.91
N PHE A 229 -13.04 6.47 -9.02
CA PHE A 229 -11.60 6.28 -9.19
C PHE A 229 -10.99 7.49 -9.89
N LEU A 230 -10.22 8.27 -9.15
CA LEU A 230 -9.57 9.46 -9.66
C LEU A 230 -8.06 9.26 -9.68
N LEU A 231 -7.43 9.80 -10.71
CA LEU A 231 -5.99 9.94 -10.81
C LEU A 231 -5.60 11.19 -10.02
N PRO A 232 -4.81 11.10 -8.93
CA PRO A 232 -4.36 12.28 -8.20
C PRO A 232 -3.68 13.32 -9.10
N ILE A 233 -2.92 12.87 -10.11
CA ILE A 233 -2.28 13.76 -11.10
C ILE A 233 -3.29 14.52 -11.99
N ALA A 234 -4.51 14.01 -12.16
CA ALA A 234 -5.57 14.67 -12.93
C ALA A 234 -6.36 15.70 -12.11
N ASN A 235 -6.06 15.86 -10.81
CA ASN A 235 -6.54 17.01 -10.03
C ASN A 235 -5.92 18.30 -10.61
N PRO A 236 -6.56 19.48 -10.55
CA PRO A 236 -5.95 20.73 -11.03
C PRO A 236 -4.59 21.07 -10.39
N LEU A 237 -4.35 20.66 -9.14
CA LEU A 237 -3.03 20.78 -8.48
C LEU A 237 -2.16 19.52 -8.66
N GLY A 238 -2.70 18.48 -9.28
CA GLY A 238 -2.06 17.20 -9.55
C GLY A 238 -0.79 17.29 -10.42
N PRO A 239 -0.71 18.15 -11.46
CA PRO A 239 0.51 18.32 -12.24
C PRO A 239 1.74 18.70 -11.41
N LEU A 240 1.56 19.35 -10.26
CA LEU A 240 2.68 19.65 -9.34
C LEU A 240 3.37 18.37 -8.84
N LEU A 241 2.67 17.24 -8.78
CA LEU A 241 3.24 15.96 -8.37
C LEU A 241 4.29 15.44 -9.36
N LEU A 242 4.30 15.91 -10.61
CA LEU A 242 5.37 15.64 -11.58
C LEU A 242 6.73 16.16 -11.11
N LEU A 243 6.76 17.16 -10.22
CA LEU A 243 8.01 17.66 -9.63
C LEU A 243 8.75 16.55 -8.85
N ALA A 244 8.08 15.47 -8.43
CA ALA A 244 8.73 14.30 -7.86
C ALA A 244 9.77 13.67 -8.82
N LEU A 245 9.63 13.84 -10.14
CA LEU A 245 10.64 13.43 -11.13
C LEU A 245 12.00 14.10 -10.92
N ALA A 246 12.05 15.30 -10.32
CA ALA A 246 13.32 15.93 -9.96
C ALA A 246 14.13 15.10 -8.96
N ARG A 247 13.47 14.16 -8.25
CA ARG A 247 14.04 13.28 -7.23
C ARG A 247 13.87 11.79 -7.58
N TRP A 248 13.74 11.45 -8.87
CA TRP A 248 13.37 10.11 -9.37
C TRP A 248 14.28 8.96 -8.90
N ARG A 249 15.54 9.21 -8.48
CA ARG A 249 16.40 8.15 -7.92
C ARG A 249 15.93 7.67 -6.56
N ARG A 250 15.14 8.49 -5.85
CA ARG A 250 14.59 8.12 -4.55
C ARG A 250 13.44 7.14 -4.70
N PRO A 251 13.40 6.06 -3.90
CA PRO A 251 12.28 5.13 -3.88
C PRO A 251 10.96 5.85 -3.55
N GLU A 252 11.00 6.83 -2.63
CA GLU A 252 9.80 7.56 -2.21
C GLU A 252 9.25 8.47 -3.31
N ALA A 253 10.12 9.06 -4.13
CA ALA A 253 9.69 9.90 -5.25
C ALA A 253 8.98 9.06 -6.32
N ARG A 254 9.51 7.86 -6.61
CA ARG A 254 8.88 6.90 -7.52
C ARG A 254 7.55 6.42 -6.99
N LEU A 255 7.49 6.08 -5.70
CA LEU A 255 6.25 5.68 -5.05
C LEU A 255 5.18 6.78 -5.15
N LEU A 256 5.53 8.01 -4.77
CA LEU A 256 4.61 9.14 -4.81
C LEU A 256 4.10 9.40 -6.23
N LEU A 257 5.00 9.47 -7.21
CA LEU A 257 4.60 9.70 -8.59
C LEU A 257 3.73 8.57 -9.14
N ALA A 258 4.12 7.31 -8.89
CA ALA A 258 3.40 6.18 -9.43
C ALA A 258 2.01 6.02 -8.80
N LEU A 259 1.90 6.23 -7.48
CA LEU A 259 0.59 6.28 -6.84
C LEU A 259 -0.25 7.45 -7.40
N ALA A 260 0.34 8.59 -7.70
CA ALA A 260 -0.37 9.72 -8.30
C ALA A 260 -0.89 9.44 -9.73
N CYS A 261 -0.29 8.47 -10.43
CA CYS A 261 -0.62 8.10 -11.80
C CYS A 261 -1.55 6.87 -11.91
N VAL A 262 -1.95 6.26 -10.79
CA VAL A 262 -2.90 5.13 -10.82
C VAL A 262 -4.27 5.57 -10.31
N PRO A 263 -5.37 5.02 -10.84
CA PRO A 263 -6.70 5.33 -10.33
C PRO A 263 -6.85 4.83 -8.89
N GLN A 264 -7.29 5.71 -7.99
CA GLN A 264 -7.50 5.42 -6.57
C GLN A 264 -8.87 5.92 -6.10
N VAL A 265 -9.41 5.26 -5.08
CA VAL A 265 -10.57 5.78 -4.35
C VAL A 265 -10.09 6.90 -3.43
N THR A 266 -10.78 8.04 -3.43
CA THR A 266 -10.35 9.23 -2.66
C THR A 266 -10.67 9.17 -1.15
N MET A 267 -10.87 7.96 -0.61
CA MET A 267 -11.15 7.71 0.81
C MET A 267 -9.89 7.75 1.69
N GLY A 268 -8.69 7.70 1.10
CA GLY A 268 -7.43 7.97 1.82
C GLY A 268 -6.70 6.76 2.42
N TYR A 269 -7.31 5.57 2.54
CA TYR A 269 -6.57 4.39 3.03
C TYR A 269 -5.42 3.95 2.10
N GLU A 270 -5.51 4.23 0.79
CA GLU A 270 -4.45 3.91 -0.19
C GLU A 270 -3.18 4.78 -0.03
N VAL A 271 -3.20 5.81 0.83
CA VAL A 271 -2.00 6.62 1.12
C VAL A 271 -1.14 6.05 2.26
N LEU A 272 -1.59 4.97 2.92
CA LEU A 272 -0.84 4.33 4.00
C LEU A 272 0.62 3.98 3.61
N PRO A 273 0.90 3.42 2.41
CA PRO A 273 2.28 3.20 1.96
C PRO A 273 3.12 4.48 1.94
N LEU A 274 2.54 5.62 1.55
CA LEU A 274 3.23 6.91 1.55
C LEU A 274 3.58 7.35 2.96
N LEU A 275 2.65 7.21 3.91
CA LEU A 275 2.87 7.57 5.31
C LEU A 275 3.97 6.74 5.97
N VAL A 276 4.13 5.49 5.56
CA VAL A 276 5.20 4.61 6.05
C VAL A 276 6.55 4.93 5.38
N ALA A 277 6.56 5.13 4.06
CA ALA A 277 7.80 5.26 3.29
C ALA A 277 8.41 6.67 3.30
N LEU A 278 7.59 7.73 3.35
CA LEU A 278 8.07 9.10 3.21
C LEU A 278 8.90 9.61 4.40
N PRO A 279 8.49 9.46 5.68
CA PRO A 279 9.17 10.12 6.79
C PRO A 279 10.60 9.63 7.05
N ARG A 280 11.53 10.57 7.27
CA ARG A 280 12.92 10.27 7.68
C ARG A 280 13.23 10.66 9.12
N SER A 281 12.24 11.21 9.84
CA SER A 281 12.36 11.55 11.25
C SER A 281 11.04 11.35 11.99
N ARG A 282 11.11 11.31 13.33
CA ARG A 282 9.94 11.24 14.22
C ARG A 282 8.97 12.38 13.98
N VAL A 283 9.48 13.61 13.84
CA VAL A 283 8.66 14.81 13.63
C VAL A 283 7.92 14.75 12.30
N GLN A 284 8.57 14.30 11.22
CA GLN A 284 7.90 14.13 9.92
C GLN A 284 6.80 13.06 9.99
N ALA A 285 7.08 11.92 10.64
CA ALA A 285 6.11 10.83 10.75
C ALA A 285 4.90 11.24 11.60
N LEU A 286 5.13 11.90 12.74
CA LEU A 286 4.08 12.44 13.59
C LEU A 286 3.29 13.53 12.87
N GLY A 287 3.97 14.46 12.18
CA GLY A 287 3.33 15.53 11.42
C GLY A 287 2.41 15.02 10.32
N LEU A 288 2.83 14.00 9.55
CA LEU A 288 1.94 13.36 8.57
C LEU A 288 0.78 12.61 9.22
N ALA A 289 1.01 11.93 10.36
CA ALA A 289 -0.06 11.25 11.09
C ALA A 289 -1.11 12.25 11.62
N VAL A 290 -0.68 13.35 12.26
CA VAL A 290 -1.57 14.43 12.71
C VAL A 290 -2.29 15.08 11.52
N GLY A 291 -1.55 15.39 10.45
CA GLY A 291 -2.14 15.92 9.21
C GLY A 291 -3.23 15.02 8.63
N SER A 292 -3.08 13.70 8.75
CA SER A 292 -4.11 12.74 8.34
C SER A 292 -5.40 12.80 9.17
N TRP A 293 -5.30 13.15 10.45
CA TRP A 293 -6.47 13.37 11.31
C TRP A 293 -7.14 14.72 11.02
N LEU A 294 -6.36 15.75 10.69
CA LEU A 294 -6.90 17.02 10.18
C LEU A 294 -7.63 16.81 8.85
N PHE A 295 -7.10 15.95 7.96
CA PHE A 295 -7.84 15.50 6.77
C PHE A 295 -9.17 14.86 7.15
N ALA A 296 -9.19 13.94 8.13
CA ALA A 296 -10.42 13.26 8.55
C ALA A 296 -11.48 14.27 9.05
N PHE A 297 -11.04 15.24 9.86
CA PHE A 297 -11.89 16.32 10.33
C PHE A 297 -12.42 17.16 9.17
N ALA A 298 -11.54 17.66 8.30
CA ALA A 298 -11.94 18.45 7.12
C ALA A 298 -12.86 17.66 6.18
N TYR A 299 -12.63 16.35 6.03
CA TYR A 299 -13.48 15.47 5.23
C TYR A 299 -14.90 15.41 5.83
N ALA A 300 -15.02 15.20 7.14
CA ALA A 300 -16.31 15.16 7.81
C ALA A 300 -17.07 16.50 7.72
N GLN A 301 -16.36 17.63 7.81
CA GLN A 301 -16.98 18.96 7.78
C GLN A 301 -17.33 19.45 6.38
N TRP A 302 -16.52 19.11 5.37
CA TRP A 302 -16.61 19.76 4.05
C TRP A 302 -16.86 18.79 2.89
N ALA A 303 -16.30 17.58 2.96
CA ALA A 303 -16.41 16.64 1.85
C ALA A 303 -17.75 15.91 1.83
N LEU A 304 -18.42 15.72 2.98
CA LEU A 304 -19.74 15.07 2.99
C LEU A 304 -20.75 15.86 2.14
N ALA A 305 -21.44 15.13 1.26
CA ALA A 305 -22.38 15.66 0.28
C ALA A 305 -23.51 14.63 0.08
N PRO A 306 -24.65 15.03 -0.51
CA PRO A 306 -25.79 14.11 -0.69
C PRO A 306 -25.50 12.88 -1.55
N THR A 307 -24.45 12.94 -2.39
CA THR A 307 -24.05 11.81 -3.24
C THR A 307 -22.60 11.43 -3.02
N VAL A 308 -22.30 10.13 -3.11
CA VAL A 308 -20.94 9.59 -3.00
C VAL A 308 -19.99 10.24 -4.01
N VAL A 309 -20.45 10.45 -5.25
CA VAL A 309 -19.64 11.09 -6.30
C VAL A 309 -19.27 12.53 -5.93
N ALA A 310 -20.23 13.32 -5.42
CA ALA A 310 -19.95 14.68 -4.96
C ALA A 310 -18.98 14.67 -3.78
N THR A 311 -19.15 13.73 -2.84
CA THR A 311 -18.24 13.58 -1.71
C THR A 311 -16.82 13.28 -2.12
N LEU A 312 -16.63 12.29 -3.01
CA LEU A 312 -15.31 11.92 -3.50
C LEU A 312 -14.67 13.04 -4.36
N SER A 313 -15.49 13.79 -5.10
CA SER A 313 -15.06 14.96 -5.89
C SER A 313 -14.59 16.13 -5.04
N ARG A 314 -15.11 16.28 -3.81
CA ARG A 314 -14.60 17.23 -2.82
C ARG A 314 -13.35 16.66 -2.14
N ALA A 315 -13.42 15.42 -1.65
CA ALA A 315 -12.34 14.74 -0.94
C ALA A 315 -11.02 14.70 -1.70
N ARG A 316 -11.05 14.64 -3.05
CA ARG A 316 -9.83 14.69 -3.88
C ARG A 316 -8.96 15.91 -3.61
N TRP A 317 -9.54 17.07 -3.29
CA TRP A 317 -8.79 18.28 -2.97
C TRP A 317 -8.09 18.14 -1.62
N LEU A 318 -8.84 17.69 -0.60
CA LEU A 318 -8.29 17.42 0.72
C LEU A 318 -7.14 16.41 0.65
N LEU A 319 -7.26 15.36 -0.18
CA LEU A 319 -6.16 14.42 -0.35
C LEU A 319 -4.90 15.09 -0.87
N ILE A 320 -5.02 15.94 -1.91
CA ILE A 320 -3.87 16.67 -2.47
C ILE A 320 -3.21 17.52 -1.38
N PHE A 321 -4.00 18.30 -0.64
CA PHE A 321 -3.48 19.19 0.40
C PHE A 321 -2.86 18.47 1.59
N PHE A 322 -3.46 17.38 2.08
CA PHE A 322 -3.02 16.74 3.33
C PHE A 322 -2.03 15.59 3.14
N PHE A 323 -1.98 14.96 1.96
CA PHE A 323 -1.09 13.82 1.72
C PHE A 323 -0.09 14.07 0.59
N TRP A 324 -0.58 14.53 -0.57
CA TRP A 324 0.27 14.60 -1.76
C TRP A 324 1.25 15.77 -1.73
N LEU A 325 0.79 16.99 -1.41
CA LEU A 325 1.68 18.17 -1.34
C LEU A 325 2.68 18.08 -0.17
N PRO A 326 2.30 17.64 1.05
CA PRO A 326 3.28 17.43 2.12
C PRO A 326 4.28 16.33 1.74
N GLY A 327 3.83 15.24 1.13
CA GLY A 327 4.71 14.19 0.63
C GLY A 327 5.68 14.70 -0.44
N LEU A 328 5.19 15.52 -1.37
CA LEU A 328 6.00 16.14 -2.40
C LEU A 328 7.04 17.08 -1.79
N ALA A 329 6.66 17.93 -0.83
CA ALA A 329 7.58 18.81 -0.12
C ALA A 329 8.70 18.03 0.59
N LEU A 330 8.34 16.93 1.27
CA LEU A 330 9.31 16.03 1.90
C LEU A 330 10.27 15.40 0.88
N VAL A 331 9.78 15.01 -0.30
CA VAL A 331 10.62 14.46 -1.39
C VAL A 331 11.54 15.53 -1.96
N LEU A 332 11.01 16.71 -2.30
CA LEU A 332 11.74 17.81 -2.92
C LEU A 332 12.81 18.40 -2.00
N GLY A 333 12.58 18.39 -0.68
CA GLY A 333 13.55 18.86 0.31
C GLY A 333 14.81 17.98 0.47
N ARG A 334 14.93 16.88 -0.31
CA ARG A 334 16.02 15.91 -0.16
C ARG A 334 16.86 15.79 -1.44
N PRO A 335 18.17 15.49 -1.38
CA PRO A 335 19.00 15.38 -2.59
C PRO A 335 18.57 14.21 -3.49
N ASN A 336 18.72 14.31 -4.83
CA ASN A 336 18.35 13.24 -5.77
C ASN A 336 19.41 12.13 -5.78
N VAL A 337 19.32 11.19 -4.83
CA VAL A 337 20.26 10.08 -4.64
C VAL A 337 19.52 8.75 -4.57
N GLY A 338 20.16 7.67 -5.05
CA GLY A 338 19.62 6.32 -4.96
C GLY A 338 20.24 5.37 -5.97
N ALA A 339 20.21 4.08 -5.62
CA ALA A 339 20.64 3.01 -6.49
C ALA A 339 19.61 2.77 -7.60
N VAL A 340 20.11 2.57 -8.82
CA VAL A 340 19.31 2.21 -10.00
C VAL A 340 20.05 1.12 -10.76
N PRO A 341 19.35 0.29 -11.55
CA PRO A 341 20.01 -0.74 -12.35
C PRO A 341 21.04 -0.14 -13.30
N ALA A 342 22.17 -0.83 -13.50
CA ALA A 342 23.26 -0.34 -14.35
C ALA A 342 22.83 -0.04 -15.80
N TRP A 343 21.79 -0.72 -16.31
CA TRP A 343 21.25 -0.42 -17.64
C TRP A 343 20.55 0.96 -17.69
N VAL A 344 19.93 1.40 -16.59
CA VAL A 344 19.34 2.74 -16.48
C VAL A 344 20.45 3.79 -16.51
N GLU A 345 21.55 3.58 -15.77
CA GLU A 345 22.70 4.48 -15.82
C GLU A 345 23.27 4.62 -17.23
N ARG A 346 23.47 3.49 -17.93
CA ARG A 346 23.93 3.49 -19.31
C ARG A 346 22.97 4.22 -20.24
N ALA A 347 21.67 4.04 -20.08
CA ALA A 347 20.66 4.75 -20.86
C ALA A 347 20.71 6.27 -20.62
N LEU A 348 20.84 6.71 -19.37
CA LEU A 348 20.94 8.14 -19.03
C LEU A 348 22.20 8.80 -19.59
N VAL A 349 23.32 8.08 -19.59
CA VAL A 349 24.57 8.54 -20.23
C VAL A 349 24.37 8.60 -21.75
N ARG A 350 23.81 7.55 -22.36
CA ARG A 350 23.55 7.47 -23.81
C ARG A 350 22.64 8.59 -24.29
N TRP A 351 21.59 8.91 -23.54
CA TRP A 351 20.65 9.99 -23.85
C TRP A 351 21.13 11.38 -23.43
N ARG A 352 22.38 11.51 -22.97
CA ARG A 352 23.01 12.79 -22.57
C ARG A 352 22.16 13.59 -21.57
N VAL A 353 21.44 12.91 -20.67
CA VAL A 353 20.64 13.59 -19.63
C VAL A 353 21.58 14.48 -18.80
N PRO A 354 21.26 15.75 -18.50
CA PRO A 354 22.15 16.60 -17.70
C PRO A 354 22.50 15.99 -16.34
N ALA A 355 23.76 16.09 -15.90
CA ALA A 355 24.22 15.49 -14.62
C ALA A 355 23.37 15.96 -13.41
N ARG A 356 22.94 17.23 -13.41
CA ARG A 356 22.03 17.79 -12.39
C ARG A 356 20.68 17.06 -12.29
N LEU A 357 20.17 16.54 -13.41
CA LEU A 357 18.91 15.79 -13.48
C LEU A 357 19.11 14.29 -13.26
N ARG A 358 20.29 13.76 -13.61
CA ARG A 358 20.65 12.35 -13.33
C ARG A 358 20.60 12.08 -11.84
N GLY A 359 21.05 13.01 -10.99
CA GLY A 359 21.27 12.74 -9.57
C GLY A 359 22.55 11.94 -9.34
N ARG A 360 22.85 11.61 -8.08
CA ARG A 360 24.05 10.84 -7.73
C ARG A 360 23.67 9.38 -7.44
N PRO A 361 24.50 8.40 -7.83
CA PRO A 361 24.38 7.05 -7.30
C PRO A 361 24.49 7.10 -5.77
N ALA A 362 23.93 6.12 -5.08
CA ALA A 362 24.21 5.96 -3.66
C ALA A 362 25.71 5.65 -3.51
N ASP A 363 26.43 6.38 -2.67
CA ASP A 363 27.88 6.27 -2.55
C ASP A 363 28.26 4.86 -2.02
N GLY A 364 28.76 4.02 -2.92
CA GLY A 364 29.35 2.70 -2.61
C GLY A 364 28.39 1.49 -2.69
N PRO A 365 28.93 0.29 -3.02
CA PRO A 365 28.18 -0.98 -2.96
C PRO A 365 27.71 -1.34 -1.54
N GLY A 366 28.22 -0.63 -0.52
CA GLY A 366 27.76 -0.69 0.86
C GLY A 366 26.46 0.08 1.12
N ALA A 367 26.11 1.14 0.38
CA ALA A 367 24.95 1.98 0.70
C ALA A 367 23.57 1.31 0.53
N LEU A 368 23.50 0.17 -0.17
CA LEU A 368 22.30 -0.67 -0.22
C LEU A 368 22.17 -1.56 1.04
N LEU A 369 23.29 -1.90 1.67
CA LEU A 369 23.36 -2.70 2.90
C LEU A 369 23.59 -1.86 4.17
N ASP A 370 24.07 -0.62 4.08
CA ASP A 370 24.10 0.42 5.14
C ASP A 370 22.73 1.08 5.35
N SER A 371 21.68 0.48 4.77
CA SER A 371 20.38 0.47 5.44
C SER A 371 20.36 -0.42 6.69
N ASP A 372 21.46 -1.10 7.03
CA ASP A 372 21.70 -1.64 8.37
C ASP A 372 21.90 -0.44 9.33
N PRO A 373 20.93 -0.11 10.20
CA PRO A 373 20.94 1.11 11.01
C PRO A 373 22.00 1.12 12.12
N LEU A 374 22.97 0.20 12.05
CA LEU A 374 24.00 -0.02 13.07
C LEU A 374 25.24 0.87 12.87
N SER A 375 25.42 1.48 11.70
CA SER A 375 26.60 2.33 11.41
C SER A 375 26.43 3.80 11.80
N SER A 376 25.20 4.31 11.89
CA SER A 376 24.93 5.72 12.23
C SER A 376 24.54 5.89 13.70
N ALA A 377 25.45 5.55 14.62
CA ALA A 377 25.37 6.13 15.96
C ALA A 377 25.77 7.61 15.85
N PRO A 378 25.00 8.57 16.42
CA PRO A 378 25.47 9.94 16.51
C PRO A 378 26.73 9.94 17.37
N HIS A 379 27.84 10.47 16.85
CA HIS A 379 28.93 10.95 17.69
C HIS A 379 28.31 11.96 18.67
N ALA A 380 28.17 11.56 19.93
CA ALA A 380 27.88 12.49 21.00
C ALA A 380 29.13 13.37 21.21
N PRO A 381 28.98 14.68 21.44
CA PRO A 381 30.08 15.55 21.83
C PRO A 381 30.65 15.19 23.20
#